data_AF-R7LRS4-F1
#
_entry.id   AF-R7LRS4-F1
#
_cell.length_a   1.000
_cell.length_b   1.000
_cell.length_c   1.000
_cell.angle_alpha   90.00
_cell.angle_beta   90.00
_cell.angle_gamma   90.00
#
_symmetry.space_group_name_H-M   'P 1'
#
loop_
_entity.id
_entity.type
_entity.pdbx_description
1 polymer ?
#
loop_
_entity_poly.entity_id
_entity_poly.type
_entity_poly.pdbx_seq_one_letter_code
_entity_poly.pdbx_strand_id
1 'polypeptide(L)'
;MVIVLVLFAVSSIALCVKSKEKFVVLITIVPSIFYYFIAVRMTSFQELRYIMPVIPFVILTFFFILNEFITFKYNYILFSIVSLVLVINGIVFSKPLFLYENYKNILDIAEENKDKSFVYVYDNFFNHMQSVSEMMIYNRTLIVNVNNNDELHCVIDDDSLNNEDSYILSIKSYMDNDSILNRIKEESDFKNIVLLYSVDNDNNSNIVMDNLYLVSK
;
A
#
# COMPACT_ATOMS: atom_id res chain seq x y z
N MET A 1 -16.86 15.35 14.20
CA MET A 1 -15.55 14.77 14.58
C MET A 1 -14.99 15.41 15.85
N VAL A 2 -14.80 16.74 15.91
CA VAL A 2 -14.23 17.43 17.09
C VAL A 2 -15.00 17.16 18.39
N ILE A 3 -16.32 17.22 18.37
CA ILE A 3 -17.17 16.97 19.56
C ILE A 3 -16.96 15.54 20.10
N VAL A 4 -16.84 14.54 19.23
CA VAL A 4 -16.63 13.14 19.62
C VAL A 4 -15.25 12.96 20.28
N LEU A 5 -14.22 13.62 19.74
CA LEU A 5 -12.87 13.59 20.31
C LEU A 5 -12.82 14.27 21.68
N VAL A 6 -13.50 15.41 21.84
CA VAL A 6 -13.61 16.11 23.13
C VAL A 6 -14.32 15.25 24.16
N LEU A 7 -15.45 14.63 23.78
CA LEU A 7 -16.17 13.70 24.65
C LEU A 7 -15.30 12.51 25.05
N PHE A 8 -14.60 11.90 24.11
CA PHE A 8 -13.71 10.78 24.39
C PHE A 8 -12.58 11.17 25.35
N ALA A 9 -11.98 12.36 25.18
CA ALA A 9 -10.96 12.87 26.09
C ALA A 9 -11.51 13.11 27.50
N VAL A 10 -12.68 13.76 27.62
CA VAL A 10 -13.34 14.00 28.90
C VAL A 10 -13.71 12.68 29.60
N SER A 11 -14.26 11.72 28.86
CA SER A 11 -14.59 10.39 29.37
C SER A 11 -13.34 9.61 29.82
N SER A 12 -12.23 9.73 29.09
CA SER A 12 -10.95 9.11 29.46
C SER A 12 -10.38 9.69 30.74
N ILE A 13 -10.46 11.02 30.92
CA ILE A 13 -10.04 11.68 32.17
C ILE A 13 -10.94 11.24 33.33
N ALA A 14 -12.27 11.21 33.11
CA ALA A 14 -13.22 10.77 34.12
C ALA A 14 -12.98 9.30 34.53
N LEU A 15 -12.65 8.44 33.57
CA LEU A 15 -12.27 7.05 33.83
C LEU A 15 -11.02 6.95 34.71
N CYS A 16 -9.97 7.72 34.44
CA CYS A 16 -8.75 7.76 35.27
C CYS A 16 -9.03 8.17 36.72
N VAL A 17 -9.99 9.08 36.94
CA VAL A 17 -10.34 9.57 38.27
C VAL A 17 -11.21 8.56 39.03
N LYS A 18 -12.24 8.00 38.37
CA LYS A 18 -13.27 7.16 38.98
C LYS A 18 -12.91 5.68 39.10
N SER A 19 -12.15 5.14 38.15
CA SER A 19 -11.87 3.71 38.08
C SER A 19 -11.20 3.20 39.36
N LYS A 20 -11.62 2.01 39.81
CA LYS A 20 -10.97 1.29 40.92
C LYS A 20 -9.61 0.72 40.49
N GLU A 21 -9.48 0.36 39.23
CA GLU A 21 -8.27 -0.26 38.63
C GLU A 21 -7.42 0.81 37.93
N LYS A 22 -7.06 1.88 38.63
CA LYS A 22 -6.38 3.06 38.06
C LYS A 22 -5.08 2.69 37.34
N PHE A 23 -4.33 1.74 37.88
CA PHE A 23 -3.08 1.27 37.30
C PHE A 23 -3.29 0.66 35.90
N VAL A 24 -4.31 -0.19 35.75
CA VAL A 24 -4.67 -0.84 34.47
C VAL A 24 -5.16 0.18 33.44
N VAL A 25 -5.93 1.18 33.88
CA VAL A 25 -6.37 2.26 32.98
C VAL A 25 -5.19 3.10 32.51
N LEU A 26 -4.29 3.49 33.42
CA LEU A 26 -3.13 4.31 33.09
C LEU A 26 -2.13 3.59 32.17
N ILE A 27 -1.88 2.30 32.39
CA ILE A 27 -0.97 1.53 31.52
C ILE A 27 -1.54 1.35 30.10
N THR A 28 -2.85 1.50 29.92
CA THR A 28 -3.50 1.44 28.60
C THR A 28 -3.42 2.79 27.87
N ILE A 29 -3.66 3.89 28.59
CA ILE A 29 -3.77 5.23 27.99
C ILE A 29 -2.40 5.89 27.81
N VAL A 30 -1.54 5.85 28.83
CA VAL A 30 -0.30 6.64 28.85
C VAL A 30 0.68 6.19 27.76
N PRO A 31 1.01 4.90 27.59
CA PRO A 31 1.91 4.46 26.52
C PRO A 31 1.41 4.81 25.13
N SER A 32 0.09 4.75 24.91
CA SER A 32 -0.56 5.11 23.64
C SER A 32 -0.29 6.56 23.23
N ILE A 33 -0.38 7.49 24.20
CA ILE A 33 -0.11 8.92 23.97
C ILE A 33 1.38 9.14 23.68
N PHE A 34 2.27 8.56 24.48
CA PHE A 34 3.72 8.71 24.27
C PHE A 34 4.17 8.09 22.95
N TYR A 35 3.66 6.91 22.61
CA TYR A 35 3.94 6.26 21.34
C TYR A 35 3.53 7.15 20.16
N TYR A 36 2.34 7.75 20.19
CA TYR A 36 1.90 8.68 19.16
C TYR A 36 2.87 9.86 18.99
N PHE A 37 3.28 10.52 20.08
CA PHE A 37 4.22 11.64 20.00
C PHE A 37 5.61 11.22 19.50
N ILE A 38 6.10 10.05 19.92
CA ILE A 38 7.36 9.49 19.45
C ILE A 38 7.27 9.19 17.94
N ALA A 39 6.20 8.52 17.50
CA ALA A 39 5.98 8.18 16.10
C ALA A 39 5.97 9.45 15.25
N VAL A 40 5.12 10.43 15.57
CA VAL A 40 5.01 11.69 14.81
C VAL A 40 6.34 12.45 14.72
N ARG A 41 7.18 12.38 15.76
CA ARG A 41 8.46 13.09 15.79
C ARG A 41 9.59 12.34 15.08
N MET A 42 9.61 11.01 15.15
CA MET A 42 10.72 10.19 14.68
C MET A 42 10.56 9.76 13.22
N THR A 43 9.33 9.74 12.69
CA THR A 43 9.07 9.26 11.34
C THR A 43 9.33 10.35 10.31
N SER A 44 10.11 10.02 9.27
CA SER A 44 10.34 10.92 8.13
C SER A 44 9.07 11.21 7.31
N PHE A 45 8.09 10.31 7.37
CA PHE A 45 6.80 10.41 6.68
C PHE A 45 5.65 10.20 7.65
N GLN A 46 4.51 10.84 7.42
CA GLN A 46 3.33 10.69 8.27
C GLN A 46 2.37 9.68 7.66
N GLU A 47 2.63 8.40 7.92
CA GLU A 47 1.82 7.30 7.42
C GLU A 47 0.87 6.76 8.50
N LEU A 48 -0.36 6.40 8.11
CA LEU A 48 -1.36 5.81 9.01
C LEU A 48 -0.84 4.54 9.72
N ARG A 49 0.02 3.78 9.06
CA ARG A 49 0.61 2.55 9.61
C ARG A 49 1.39 2.79 10.92
N TYR A 50 1.91 4.00 11.12
CA TYR A 50 2.68 4.33 12.32
C TYR A 50 1.82 4.56 13.55
N ILE A 51 0.51 4.80 13.40
CA ILE A 51 -0.42 4.94 14.53
C ILE A 51 -1.26 3.68 14.77
N MET A 52 -1.24 2.71 13.85
CA MET A 52 -2.00 1.46 13.97
C MET A 52 -1.77 0.69 15.28
N PRO A 53 -0.55 0.64 15.85
CA PRO A 53 -0.34 -0.04 17.13
C PRO A 53 -1.10 0.58 18.32
N VAL A 54 -1.58 1.81 18.19
CA VAL A 54 -2.39 2.50 19.22
C VAL A 54 -3.86 2.08 19.18
N ILE A 55 -4.35 1.57 18.04
CA ILE A 55 -5.78 1.26 17.82
C ILE A 55 -6.32 0.28 18.88
N PRO A 56 -5.66 -0.85 19.21
CA PRO A 56 -6.16 -1.76 20.23
C PRO A 56 -6.34 -1.10 21.61
N PHE A 57 -5.43 -0.20 21.99
CA PHE A 57 -5.48 0.49 23.28
C PHE A 57 -6.59 1.55 23.33
N VAL A 58 -6.87 2.22 22.22
CA VAL A 58 -8.02 3.14 22.10
C VAL A 58 -9.33 2.36 22.27
N ILE A 59 -9.45 1.20 21.63
CA ILE A 59 -10.63 0.32 21.75
C ILE A 59 -10.78 -0.19 23.19
N LEU A 60 -9.71 -0.65 23.83
CA LEU A 60 -9.74 -1.06 25.23
C LEU A 60 -10.18 0.07 26.16
N THR A 61 -9.65 1.27 25.95
CA THR A 61 -10.03 2.47 26.71
C THR A 61 -11.51 2.77 26.52
N PHE A 62 -12.03 2.65 25.31
CA PHE A 62 -13.46 2.79 25.03
C PHE A 62 -14.31 1.78 25.81
N PHE A 63 -13.93 0.50 25.85
CA PHE A 63 -14.65 -0.50 26.64
C PHE A 63 -14.57 -0.27 28.15
N PHE A 64 -13.44 0.24 28.66
CA PHE A 64 -13.34 0.64 30.06
C PHE A 64 -14.25 1.82 30.38
N ILE A 65 -14.34 2.82 29.49
CA ILE A 65 -15.31 3.92 29.61
C ILE A 65 -16.73 3.33 29.66
N LEU A 66 -17.11 2.48 28.71
CA LEU A 66 -18.45 1.88 28.69
C LEU A 66 -18.76 1.11 29.98
N ASN A 67 -17.81 0.32 30.49
CA ASN A 67 -18.02 -0.45 31.72
C ASN A 67 -18.15 0.41 32.97
N GLU A 68 -17.48 1.57 33.02
CA GLU A 68 -17.56 2.50 34.14
C GLU A 68 -18.90 3.27 34.15
N PHE A 69 -19.42 3.64 32.98
CA PHE A 69 -20.62 4.48 32.86
C PHE A 69 -21.92 3.69 32.68
N ILE A 70 -21.88 2.49 32.08
CA ILE A 70 -23.04 1.61 31.91
C ILE A 70 -22.90 0.51 32.95
N THR A 71 -23.86 0.40 33.88
CA THR A 71 -23.81 -0.60 34.97
C THR A 71 -25.06 -1.48 34.95
N PHE A 72 -24.94 -2.69 34.41
CA PHE A 72 -25.94 -3.75 34.54
C PHE A 72 -25.27 -5.13 34.70
N LYS A 73 -26.03 -6.09 35.24
CA LYS A 73 -25.54 -7.41 35.67
C LYS A 73 -24.78 -8.20 34.59
N TYR A 74 -25.06 -7.94 33.32
CA TYR A 74 -24.53 -8.69 32.17
C TYR A 74 -23.69 -7.82 31.23
N ASN A 75 -23.15 -6.69 31.70
CA ASN A 75 -22.30 -5.75 30.94
C ASN A 75 -21.24 -6.46 30.10
N TYR A 76 -20.44 -7.32 30.74
CA TYR A 76 -19.33 -8.01 30.11
C TYR A 76 -19.81 -8.89 28.94
N ILE A 77 -20.90 -9.62 29.13
CA ILE A 77 -21.48 -10.48 28.08
C ILE A 77 -21.96 -9.63 26.90
N LEU A 78 -22.67 -8.54 27.18
CA LEU A 78 -23.13 -7.65 26.12
C LEU A 78 -21.97 -7.04 25.34
N PHE A 79 -20.95 -6.51 26.02
CA PHE A 79 -19.80 -5.91 25.37
C PHE A 79 -19.00 -6.93 24.55
N SER A 80 -18.87 -8.17 25.03
CA SER A 80 -18.28 -9.25 24.25
C SER A 80 -19.09 -9.57 22.99
N ILE A 81 -20.42 -9.64 23.09
CA ILE A 81 -21.30 -9.87 21.93
C ILE A 81 -21.19 -8.72 20.93
N VAL A 82 -21.25 -7.46 21.39
CA VAL A 82 -21.11 -6.28 20.54
C VAL A 82 -19.75 -6.27 19.83
N SER A 83 -18.67 -6.55 20.56
CA SER A 83 -17.32 -6.66 19.99
C SER A 83 -17.25 -7.74 18.91
N LEU A 84 -17.81 -8.93 19.18
CA LEU A 84 -17.84 -10.04 18.23
C LEU A 84 -18.63 -9.67 16.96
N VAL A 85 -19.79 -9.02 17.10
CA VAL A 85 -20.59 -8.56 15.96
C VAL A 85 -19.83 -7.55 15.12
N LEU A 86 -19.12 -6.59 15.74
CA LEU A 86 -18.31 -5.61 15.03
C LEU A 86 -17.14 -6.25 14.29
N VAL A 87 -16.47 -7.24 14.90
CA VAL A 87 -15.38 -7.98 14.25
C VAL A 87 -15.90 -8.79 13.06
N ILE A 88 -17.01 -9.52 13.22
CA ILE A 88 -17.63 -10.29 12.14
C ILE A 88 -18.06 -9.35 11.00
N ASN A 89 -18.68 -8.21 11.33
CA ASN A 89 -19.05 -7.21 10.35
C ASN A 89 -17.82 -6.70 9.59
N GLY A 90 -16.73 -6.38 10.31
CA GLY A 90 -15.46 -6.00 9.71
C GLY A 90 -14.93 -7.04 8.73
N ILE A 91 -14.89 -8.32 9.13
CA ILE A 91 -14.39 -9.42 8.30
C ILE A 91 -15.27 -9.65 7.05
N VAL A 92 -16.59 -9.57 7.19
CA VAL A 92 -17.53 -9.85 6.09
C VAL A 92 -17.56 -8.72 5.07
N PHE A 93 -17.47 -7.46 5.51
CA PHE A 93 -17.66 -6.29 4.64
C PHE A 93 -16.37 -5.59 4.24
N SER A 94 -15.25 -5.82 4.93
CA SER A 94 -13.96 -5.20 4.57
C SER A 94 -13.17 -6.14 3.67
N LYS A 95 -12.95 -5.73 2.42
CA LYS A 95 -12.00 -6.40 1.53
C LYS A 95 -10.57 -6.02 1.96
N PRO A 96 -9.67 -6.98 2.21
CA PRO A 96 -8.26 -6.67 2.42
C PRO A 96 -7.72 -5.86 1.24
N LEU A 97 -6.90 -4.84 1.52
CA LEU A 97 -6.24 -4.03 0.51
C LEU A 97 -4.94 -4.74 0.05
N PHE A 98 -4.43 -4.38 -1.13
CA PHE A 98 -3.16 -4.88 -1.65
C PHE A 98 -3.13 -6.40 -1.87
N LEU A 99 -4.28 -6.98 -2.24
CA LEU A 99 -4.36 -8.38 -2.63
C LEU A 99 -3.73 -8.66 -4.01
N TYR A 100 -3.51 -7.61 -4.80
CA TYR A 100 -2.88 -7.68 -6.12
C TYR A 100 -3.50 -8.79 -7.00
N GLU A 101 -4.83 -8.76 -7.14
CA GLU A 101 -5.61 -9.85 -7.73
C GLU A 101 -5.24 -10.15 -9.18
N ASN A 102 -4.78 -9.14 -9.91
CA ASN A 102 -4.32 -9.26 -11.30
C ASN A 102 -2.84 -9.67 -11.43
N TYR A 103 -2.08 -9.72 -10.33
CA TYR A 103 -0.65 -9.96 -10.42
C TYR A 103 -0.31 -11.34 -10.93
N LYS A 104 -1.21 -12.32 -10.75
CA LYS A 104 -1.05 -13.63 -11.39
C LYS A 104 -0.93 -13.51 -12.92
N ASN A 105 -1.76 -12.70 -13.57
CA ASN A 105 -1.72 -12.52 -15.02
C ASN A 105 -0.39 -11.90 -15.46
N ILE A 106 0.11 -10.94 -14.67
CA ILE A 106 1.43 -10.31 -14.88
C ILE A 106 2.55 -11.36 -14.76
N LEU A 107 2.51 -12.21 -13.74
CA LEU A 107 3.50 -13.27 -13.55
C LEU A 107 3.42 -14.35 -14.64
N ASP A 108 2.23 -14.68 -15.13
CA ASP A 108 2.05 -15.64 -16.22
C ASP A 108 2.69 -15.08 -17.52
N ILE A 109 2.52 -13.78 -17.82
CA ILE A 109 3.21 -13.10 -18.94
C ILE A 109 4.73 -13.10 -18.74
N ALA A 110 5.20 -12.86 -17.52
CA ALA A 110 6.63 -12.88 -17.22
C ALA A 110 7.24 -14.26 -17.44
N GLU A 111 6.56 -15.34 -17.04
CA GLU A 111 7.03 -16.71 -17.25
C GLU A 111 7.05 -17.10 -18.74
N GLU A 112 6.05 -16.65 -19.51
CA GLU A 112 6.01 -16.83 -20.98
C GLU A 112 7.15 -16.09 -21.71
N ASN A 113 7.69 -15.03 -21.11
CA ASN A 113 8.71 -14.15 -21.71
C ASN A 113 10.03 -14.13 -20.92
N LYS A 114 10.29 -15.15 -20.09
CA LYS A 114 11.41 -15.17 -19.14
C LYS A 114 12.80 -15.08 -19.76
N ASP A 115 12.93 -15.44 -21.03
CA ASP A 115 14.19 -15.36 -21.78
C ASP A 115 14.52 -13.94 -22.26
N LYS A 116 13.55 -13.03 -22.22
CA LYS A 116 13.71 -11.63 -22.65
C LYS A 116 14.25 -10.74 -21.54
N SER A 117 14.85 -9.62 -21.92
CA SER A 117 15.06 -8.51 -21.00
C SER A 117 13.73 -7.83 -20.61
N PHE A 118 13.71 -7.26 -19.42
CA PHE A 118 12.61 -6.51 -18.84
C PHE A 118 13.02 -5.09 -18.50
N VAL A 119 12.23 -4.11 -18.94
CA VAL A 119 12.41 -2.70 -18.65
C VAL A 119 11.24 -2.24 -17.79
N TYR A 120 11.54 -1.82 -16.56
CA TYR A 120 10.55 -1.35 -15.62
C TYR A 120 10.65 0.16 -15.43
N VAL A 121 9.58 0.87 -15.81
CA VAL A 121 9.52 2.33 -15.84
C VAL A 121 8.61 2.84 -14.72
N TYR A 122 9.15 3.71 -13.88
CA TYR A 122 8.45 4.30 -12.75
C TYR A 122 8.80 5.78 -12.57
N ASP A 123 8.11 6.47 -11.65
CA ASP A 123 8.21 7.93 -11.51
C ASP A 123 8.51 8.40 -10.07
N ASN A 124 8.55 7.48 -9.10
CA ASN A 124 8.75 7.80 -7.68
C ASN A 124 9.58 6.76 -6.91
N PHE A 125 10.29 7.21 -5.88
CA PHE A 125 11.19 6.37 -5.10
C PHE A 125 10.54 5.18 -4.35
N PHE A 126 9.21 5.11 -4.24
CA PHE A 126 8.53 4.11 -3.42
C PHE A 126 7.96 2.92 -4.20
N ASN A 127 7.67 3.11 -5.50
CA ASN A 127 6.94 2.12 -6.29
C ASN A 127 7.84 1.09 -7.00
N HIS A 128 9.17 1.23 -6.97
CA HIS A 128 10.07 0.30 -7.65
C HIS A 128 10.09 -1.12 -7.03
N MET A 129 9.77 -1.26 -5.75
CA MET A 129 9.82 -2.56 -5.06
C MET A 129 8.56 -3.43 -5.23
N GLN A 130 7.49 -2.93 -5.85
CA GLN A 130 6.21 -3.66 -5.89
C GLN A 130 6.23 -4.85 -6.87
N SER A 131 7.07 -4.79 -7.92
CA SER A 131 7.11 -5.79 -8.99
C SER A 131 8.37 -6.67 -8.93
N VAL A 132 9.04 -6.76 -7.77
CA VAL A 132 10.30 -7.52 -7.63
C VAL A 132 10.14 -8.99 -7.97
N SER A 133 9.00 -9.63 -7.65
CA SER A 133 8.80 -11.04 -8.00
C SER A 133 8.73 -11.25 -9.51
N GLU A 134 8.10 -10.34 -10.25
CA GLU A 134 8.11 -10.33 -11.72
C GLU A 134 9.53 -10.08 -12.25
N MET A 135 10.25 -9.08 -11.73
CA MET A 135 11.61 -8.73 -12.17
C MET A 135 12.60 -9.89 -12.07
N MET A 136 12.40 -10.82 -11.12
CA MET A 136 13.27 -11.98 -10.92
C MET A 136 13.02 -13.12 -11.93
N ILE A 137 11.95 -13.08 -12.71
CA ILE A 137 11.62 -14.12 -13.69
C ILE A 137 12.39 -13.90 -14.99
N TYR A 138 12.54 -12.65 -15.41
CA TYR A 138 13.21 -12.28 -16.65
C TYR A 138 14.73 -12.49 -16.57
N ASN A 139 15.36 -12.72 -17.74
CA ASN A 139 16.80 -12.94 -17.87
C ASN A 139 17.62 -11.74 -17.36
N ARG A 140 17.11 -10.53 -17.59
CA ARG A 140 17.68 -9.29 -17.09
C ARG A 140 16.60 -8.26 -16.85
N THR A 141 16.74 -7.48 -15.79
CA THR A 141 15.86 -6.34 -15.49
C THR A 141 16.66 -5.03 -15.51
N LEU A 142 16.13 -4.03 -16.23
CA LEU A 142 16.54 -2.63 -16.19
C LEU A 142 15.43 -1.82 -15.51
N ILE A 143 15.76 -1.07 -14.46
CA ILE A 143 14.81 -0.26 -13.70
C ILE A 143 15.11 1.21 -13.95
N VAL A 144 14.12 1.98 -14.39
CA VAL A 144 14.30 3.34 -14.92
C VAL A 144 13.29 4.30 -14.30
N ASN A 145 13.80 5.43 -13.78
CA ASN A 145 12.97 6.50 -13.24
C ASN A 145 12.91 7.69 -14.21
N VAL A 146 11.75 7.91 -14.83
CA VAL A 146 11.59 9.00 -15.82
C VAL A 146 11.63 10.40 -15.20
N ASN A 147 11.31 10.53 -13.91
CA ASN A 147 11.31 11.83 -13.24
C ASN A 147 12.70 12.22 -12.72
N ASN A 148 13.63 11.27 -12.63
CA ASN A 148 14.97 11.53 -12.13
C ASN A 148 15.94 11.66 -13.31
N ASN A 149 16.38 12.89 -13.63
CA ASN A 149 17.41 13.14 -14.66
C ASN A 149 17.17 12.46 -16.02
N ASP A 150 15.90 12.25 -16.40
CA ASP A 150 15.51 11.64 -17.67
C ASP A 150 16.17 10.28 -17.94
N GLU A 151 16.14 9.33 -16.99
CA GLU A 151 16.78 8.01 -17.16
C GLU A 151 16.22 7.17 -18.33
N LEU A 152 15.17 7.62 -19.04
CA LEU A 152 14.66 6.92 -20.22
C LEU A 152 15.72 6.78 -21.33
N HIS A 153 16.67 7.71 -21.43
CA HIS A 153 17.82 7.56 -22.34
C HIS A 153 18.63 6.29 -22.06
N CYS A 154 18.68 5.82 -20.81
CA CYS A 154 19.35 4.57 -20.45
C CYS A 154 18.68 3.33 -21.08
N VAL A 155 17.42 3.42 -21.52
CA VAL A 155 16.78 2.35 -22.30
C VAL A 155 17.19 2.45 -23.77
N ILE A 156 17.24 3.68 -24.30
CA ILE A 156 17.53 3.97 -25.72
C ILE A 156 19.00 3.66 -26.04
N ASP A 157 19.91 3.97 -25.11
CA ASP A 157 21.35 3.86 -25.29
C ASP A 157 21.94 2.53 -24.76
N ASP A 158 21.13 1.60 -24.23
CA ASP A 158 21.64 0.32 -23.70
C ASP A 158 21.99 -0.64 -24.84
N ASP A 159 23.30 -0.76 -25.13
CA ASP A 159 23.86 -1.62 -26.17
C ASP A 159 23.35 -3.07 -26.07
N SER A 160 23.25 -3.59 -24.86
CA SER A 160 22.82 -4.97 -24.61
C SER A 160 21.35 -5.20 -24.91
N LEU A 161 20.47 -4.25 -24.58
CA LEU A 161 19.06 -4.27 -24.94
C LEU A 161 18.91 -4.11 -26.45
N ASN A 162 19.64 -3.16 -27.05
CA ASN A 162 19.63 -2.90 -28.49
C ASN A 162 20.12 -4.10 -29.34
N ASN A 163 20.89 -5.00 -28.76
CA ASN A 163 21.29 -6.26 -29.41
C ASN A 163 20.20 -7.35 -29.39
N GLU A 164 19.15 -7.20 -28.57
CA GLU A 164 18.00 -8.11 -28.55
C GLU A 164 17.00 -7.78 -29.67
N ASP A 165 16.20 -8.76 -30.08
CA ASP A 165 15.11 -8.55 -31.06
C ASP A 165 13.87 -7.92 -30.40
N SER A 166 13.69 -8.17 -29.11
CA SER A 166 12.53 -7.71 -28.35
C SER A 166 12.75 -7.79 -26.83
N TYR A 167 12.04 -6.95 -26.09
CA TYR A 167 12.03 -6.94 -24.63
C TYR A 167 10.62 -6.67 -24.09
N ILE A 168 10.40 -6.95 -22.80
CA ILE A 168 9.16 -6.59 -22.11
C ILE A 168 9.32 -5.25 -21.43
N LEU A 169 8.35 -4.36 -21.63
CA LEU A 169 8.30 -3.04 -21.04
C LEU A 169 7.10 -2.95 -20.08
N SER A 170 7.37 -2.62 -18.83
CA SER A 170 6.35 -2.30 -17.82
C SER A 170 6.36 -0.82 -17.52
N ILE A 171 5.22 -0.16 -17.67
CA ILE A 171 5.03 1.25 -17.31
C ILE A 171 3.87 1.34 -16.33
N LYS A 172 4.01 2.13 -15.26
CA LYS A 172 2.89 2.37 -14.35
C LYS A 172 1.69 2.97 -15.10
N SER A 173 0.50 2.43 -14.89
CA SER A 173 -0.70 2.79 -15.67
C SER A 173 -1.13 4.25 -15.47
N TYR A 174 -0.81 4.84 -14.32
CA TYR A 174 -1.10 6.23 -14.00
C TYR A 174 -0.15 7.24 -14.67
N MET A 175 0.94 6.77 -15.29
CA MET A 175 1.91 7.63 -16.00
C MET A 175 1.44 7.92 -17.43
N ASP A 176 2.07 8.90 -18.08
CA ASP A 176 1.88 9.17 -19.50
C ASP A 176 2.54 8.09 -20.36
N ASN A 177 1.82 6.97 -20.51
CA ASN A 177 2.29 5.80 -21.26
C ASN A 177 2.53 6.17 -22.73
N ASP A 178 1.65 6.96 -23.34
CA ASP A 178 1.76 7.33 -24.76
C ASP A 178 3.03 8.13 -25.04
N SER A 179 3.36 9.11 -24.19
CA SER A 179 4.59 9.89 -24.36
C SER A 179 5.85 9.01 -24.26
N ILE A 180 5.88 8.05 -23.32
CA ILE A 180 7.02 7.16 -23.12
C ILE A 180 7.17 6.20 -24.31
N LEU A 181 6.08 5.58 -24.74
CA LEU A 181 6.06 4.65 -25.87
C LEU A 181 6.45 5.35 -27.18
N ASN A 182 5.95 6.57 -27.42
CA ASN A 182 6.30 7.34 -28.61
C ASN A 182 7.78 7.69 -28.63
N ARG A 183 8.34 8.10 -27.49
CA ARG A 183 9.76 8.41 -27.41
C ARG A 183 10.64 7.19 -27.69
N ILE A 184 10.31 6.02 -27.14
CA ILE A 184 11.01 4.77 -27.47
C ILE A 184 10.93 4.49 -28.98
N LYS A 185 9.74 4.62 -29.59
CA LYS A 185 9.57 4.43 -31.04
C LYS A 185 10.33 5.43 -31.90
N GLU A 186 10.46 6.67 -31.47
CA GLU A 186 11.11 7.73 -32.25
C GLU A 186 12.63 7.66 -32.12
N GLU A 187 13.14 7.41 -30.91
CA GLU A 187 14.56 7.57 -30.57
C GLU A 187 15.34 6.25 -30.57
N SER A 188 14.68 5.08 -30.59
CA SER A 188 15.35 3.75 -30.65
C SER A 188 15.04 2.96 -31.91
N ASP A 189 15.72 1.82 -32.12
CA ASP A 189 15.44 0.90 -33.23
C ASP A 189 14.17 0.06 -33.03
N PHE A 190 13.52 0.14 -31.86
CA PHE A 190 12.32 -0.62 -31.55
C PHE A 190 11.05 0.07 -32.04
N LYS A 191 10.54 -0.31 -33.21
CA LYS A 191 9.38 0.36 -33.84
C LYS A 191 8.05 -0.33 -33.56
N ASN A 192 8.06 -1.61 -33.24
CA ASN A 192 6.85 -2.39 -33.02
C ASN A 192 6.56 -2.57 -31.52
N ILE A 193 5.42 -2.04 -31.08
CA ILE A 193 4.96 -2.11 -29.68
C ILE A 193 3.59 -2.76 -29.67
N VAL A 194 3.49 -3.89 -28.96
CA VAL A 194 2.26 -4.66 -28.77
C VAL A 194 1.87 -4.61 -27.30
N LEU A 195 0.65 -4.18 -27.01
CA LEU A 195 0.09 -4.23 -25.66
C LEU A 195 -0.18 -5.69 -25.26
N LEU A 196 0.44 -6.15 -24.18
CA LEU A 196 0.22 -7.49 -23.62
C LEU A 196 -0.82 -7.47 -22.51
N TYR A 197 -0.77 -6.43 -21.67
CA TYR A 197 -1.66 -6.29 -20.53
C TYR A 197 -1.85 -4.82 -20.19
N SER A 198 -3.11 -4.41 -19.99
CA SER A 198 -3.45 -3.08 -19.51
C SER A 198 -4.37 -3.15 -18.32
N VAL A 199 -4.22 -2.18 -17.43
CA VAL A 199 -5.11 -1.98 -16.30
C VAL A 199 -5.93 -0.73 -16.54
N ASP A 200 -7.24 -0.85 -16.38
CA ASP A 200 -8.12 0.32 -16.37
C ASP A 200 -7.72 1.24 -15.22
N ASN A 201 -7.63 2.54 -15.47
CA ASN A 201 -7.15 3.56 -14.52
C ASN A 201 -8.09 3.83 -13.33
N ASP A 202 -8.92 2.85 -12.96
CA ASP A 202 -9.63 2.86 -11.70
C ASP A 202 -8.62 2.67 -10.57
N ASN A 203 -8.51 3.69 -9.73
CA ASN A 203 -7.57 3.81 -8.62
C ASN A 203 -7.90 2.76 -7.53
N ASN A 204 -7.62 1.49 -7.83
CA ASN A 204 -7.99 0.33 -7.04
C ASN A 204 -6.74 -0.25 -6.38
N SER A 205 -6.63 -0.08 -5.07
CA SER A 205 -5.50 -0.62 -4.28
C SER A 205 -5.34 -2.15 -4.30
N ASN A 206 -6.26 -2.89 -4.91
CA ASN A 206 -6.20 -4.34 -5.05
C ASN A 206 -5.59 -4.81 -6.37
N ILE A 207 -5.22 -3.90 -7.26
CA ILE A 207 -4.59 -4.25 -8.54
C ILE A 207 -3.21 -3.60 -8.63
N VAL A 208 -2.28 -4.32 -9.24
CA VAL A 208 -0.98 -3.77 -9.64
C VAL A 208 -1.23 -2.86 -10.83
N MET A 209 -0.87 -1.58 -10.69
CA MET A 209 -1.10 -0.55 -11.70
C MET A 209 0.05 -0.52 -12.72
N ASP A 210 0.27 -1.64 -13.41
CA ASP A 210 1.30 -1.80 -14.44
C ASP A 210 0.66 -2.17 -15.78
N ASN A 211 1.06 -1.47 -16.83
CA ASN A 211 0.77 -1.82 -18.21
C ASN A 211 2.02 -2.49 -18.81
N LEU A 212 1.82 -3.65 -19.44
CA LEU A 212 2.88 -4.45 -20.04
C LEU A 212 2.80 -4.39 -21.57
N TYR A 213 3.95 -4.19 -22.19
CA TYR A 213 4.12 -4.14 -23.63
C TYR A 213 5.25 -5.06 -24.06
N LEU A 214 5.06 -5.74 -25.19
CA LEU A 214 6.15 -6.35 -25.95
C LEU A 214 6.69 -5.29 -26.91
N VAL A 215 7.96 -4.95 -26.75
CA VAL A 215 8.65 -3.98 -27.59
C VAL A 215 9.63 -4.75 -28.47
N SER A 216 9.60 -4.49 -29.77
CA SER A 216 10.37 -5.22 -30.79
C SER A 216 10.80 -4.28 -31.91
N LYS A 217 11.87 -4.66 -32.63
CA LYS A 217 12.40 -3.93 -33.79
C LYS A 217 11.35 -3.79 -34.89
#